data_AF-H8GS19-F1
#
_entry.id   AF-H8GS19-F1
#
_cell.length_a   1.000
_cell.length_b   1.000
_cell.length_c   1.000
_cell.angle_alpha   90.00
_cell.angle_beta   90.00
_cell.angle_gamma   90.00
#
_symmetry.space_group_name_H-M   'P 1'
#
loop_
_entity.id
_entity.type
_entity.pdbx_description
1 polymer ?
#
loop_
_entity_poly.entity_id
_entity_poly.type
_entity_poly.pdbx_seq_one_letter_code
_entity_poly.pdbx_strand_id
1 'polypeptide(L)' 'MKLSNILYILGFGSIILSAVNFFKSEDSDSERNGIFVGHWAPTFLILGKVAEDREKDGRSLFDFS' A
#
# COMPACT_ATOMS: atom_id res chain seq x y z
N MET A 1 -2.70 -10.02 -14.59
CA MET A 1 -3.16 -9.57 -13.26
C MET A 1 -3.50 -8.09 -13.36
N LYS A 2 -4.60 -7.65 -12.75
CA LYS A 2 -5.02 -6.24 -12.75
C LYS A 2 -4.05 -5.40 -11.91
N LEU A 3 -3.83 -4.14 -12.28
CA LEU A 3 -2.87 -3.27 -11.60
C LEU A 3 -3.37 -2.91 -10.20
N SER A 4 -4.68 -2.77 -10.05
CA SER A 4 -5.40 -2.62 -8.78
C SER A 4 -5.04 -3.71 -7.77
N ASN A 5 -5.01 -4.99 -8.20
CA ASN A 5 -4.65 -6.11 -7.32
C ASN A 5 -3.20 -6.03 -6.82
N ILE A 6 -2.26 -5.57 -7.66
CA ILE A 6 -0.84 -5.43 -7.26
C ILE A 6 -0.72 -4.32 -6.21
N LEU A 7 -1.42 -3.19 -6.40
CA LEU A 7 -1.43 -2.07 -5.46
C LEU A 7 -2.06 -2.46 -4.12
N TYR A 8 -3.15 -3.24 -4.13
CA TYR A 8 -3.74 -3.76 -2.89
C TYR A 8 -2.80 -4.72 -2.17
N ILE A 9 -2.14 -5.65 -2.88
CA ILE A 9 -1.16 -6.56 -2.28
C ILE A 9 0.02 -5.79 -1.66
N LEU A 10 0.51 -4.75 -2.33
CA LEU A 10 1.56 -3.88 -1.79
C LEU A 10 1.08 -3.10 -0.55
N GLY A 11 -0.15 -2.60 -0.57
CA GLY A 11 -0.76 -1.93 0.58
C GLY A 11 -0.88 -2.84 1.80
N PHE A 12 -1.45 -4.05 1.63
CA PHE A 12 -1.53 -5.04 2.70
C PHE A 12 -0.15 -5.56 3.13
N GLY A 13 0.78 -5.74 2.19
CA GLY A 13 2.16 -6.13 2.49
C GLY A 13 2.87 -5.10 3.35
N SER A 14 2.69 -3.81 3.08
CA SER A 14 3.23 -2.70 3.89
C SER A 14 2.67 -2.69 5.32
N ILE A 15 1.38 -2.99 5.52
CA ILE A 15 0.76 -3.12 6.85
C ILE A 15 1.36 -4.31 7.60
N ILE A 16 1.46 -5.48 6.96
CA ILE A 16 2.01 -6.69 7.58
C ILE A 16 3.48 -6.47 7.96
N LEU A 17 4.27 -5.86 7.08
CA LEU A 17 5.67 -5.55 7.36
C LEU A 17 5.80 -4.62 8.57
N SER A 18 4.97 -3.57 8.64
CA SER A 18 4.92 -2.64 9.76
C SER A 18 4.54 -3.34 11.08
N ALA A 19 3.53 -4.21 11.06
CA ALA A 19 3.08 -4.95 12.24
C ALA A 19 4.13 -5.96 12.72
N VAL A 20 4.75 -6.72 11.80
CA VAL A 20 5.84 -7.65 12.13
C VAL A 20 7.03 -6.90 12.72
N ASN A 21 7.38 -5.74 12.16
CA ASN A 21 8.48 -4.95 12.70
C ASN A 21 8.15 -4.44 14.11
N PHE A 22 6.93 -3.97 14.36
CA PHE A 22 6.48 -3.55 15.68
C PHE A 22 6.57 -4.67 16.73
N PHE A 23 6.16 -5.90 16.39
CA PHE A 23 6.25 -7.06 17.30
C PHE A 23 7.68 -7.59 17.51
N LYS A 24 8.60 -7.35 16.56
CA LYS A 24 10.02 -7.77 16.66
C LYS A 24 10.95 -6.70 17.23
N SER A 25 10.46 -5.49 17.47
CA SER A 25 11.29 -4.37 17.92
C SER A 25 11.51 -4.45 19.43
N GLU A 26 12.58 -5.13 19.86
CA GLU A 26 13.13 -4.99 21.22
C GLU A 26 14.09 -3.77 21.34
N ASP A 27 14.44 -3.13 20.20
CA ASP A 27 15.37 -1.99 20.13
C ASP A 27 14.71 -0.72 19.57
N SER A 28 14.88 0.40 20.29
CA SER A 28 14.24 1.70 20.05
C SER A 28 14.42 2.32 18.65
N ASP A 29 15.44 1.92 17.88
CA ASP A 29 15.69 2.43 16.53
C ASP A 29 14.83 1.72 15.45
N SER A 30 14.40 0.49 15.72
CA SER A 30 13.59 -0.32 14.80
C SER A 30 12.11 0.08 14.78
N GLU A 31 11.63 0.68 15.88
CA GLU A 31 10.26 1.18 16.05
C GLU A 31 9.95 2.35 15.10
N ARG A 32 10.92 3.26 14.90
CA ARG A 32 10.78 4.40 13.98
C ARG A 32 10.64 3.94 12.54
N ASN A 33 11.49 3.01 12.09
CA ASN A 33 11.47 2.51 10.71
C ASN A 33 10.20 1.72 10.38
N GLY A 34 9.61 1.01 11.36
CA GLY A 34 8.33 0.32 11.19
C GLY A 34 7.17 1.26 10.87
N ILE A 35 7.06 2.39 11.58
CA ILE A 35 6.02 3.40 11.36
C ILE A 35 6.11 4.01 9.95
N PHE A 36 7.33 4.25 9.45
CA PHE A 36 7.53 4.82 8.12
C PHE A 36 7.12 3.89 6.98
N VAL A 37 7.26 2.57 7.15
CA VAL A 37 6.81 1.60 6.14
C VAL A 37 5.29 1.46 6.14
N GLY A 38 4.65 1.44 7.32
CA GLY A 38 3.19 1.39 7.43
C GLY A 38 2.49 2.65 6.90
N HIS A 39 3.17 3.80 6.91
CA HIS A 39 2.65 5.05 6.35
C HIS A 39 2.36 4.99 4.84
N TRP A 40 3.01 4.08 4.10
CA TRP A 40 2.74 3.89 2.67
C TRP A 40 1.48 3.07 2.38
N ALA A 41 0.94 2.36 3.38
CA ALA A 41 -0.30 1.61 3.25
C ALA A 41 -1.50 2.47 2.79
N PRO A 42 -1.83 3.62 3.40
CA PRO A 42 -2.92 4.47 2.91
C PRO A 42 -2.70 4.93 1.47
N THR A 43 -1.46 5.25 1.07
CA THR A 43 -1.14 5.65 -0.30
C THR A 43 -1.40 4.53 -1.30
N PHE A 44 -0.93 3.31 -1.03
CA PHE A 44 -1.14 2.17 -1.92
C PHE A 44 -2.60 1.73 -1.98
N LEU A 45 -3.34 1.81 -0.87
CA LEU A 45 -4.76 1.49 -0.82
C LEU A 45 -5.60 2.49 -1.64
N ILE A 46 -5.31 3.80 -1.52
CA ILE A 46 -5.99 4.84 -2.31
C ILE A 46 -5.68 4.67 -3.80
N LEU A 47 -4.41 4.44 -4.16
CA LEU A 47 -4.02 4.21 -5.56
C LEU A 47 -4.65 2.93 -6.11
N GLY A 48 -4.71 1.86 -5.32
CA GLY A 48 -5.40 0.62 -5.68
C GLY A 48 -6.88 0.84 -5.94
N LYS A 49 -7.55 1.66 -5.13
CA LYS A 49 -8.96 2.00 -5.30
C LYS A 49 -9.23 2.84 -6.54
N VAL A 50 -8.41 3.87 -6.77
CA VAL A 50 -8.48 4.69 -7.99
C VAL A 50 -8.23 3.85 -9.24
N ALA A 51 -7.24 2.94 -9.19
CA ALA A 51 -6.96 2.02 -10.29
C ALA A 51 -8.13 1.07 -10.56
N GLU A 52 -8.75 0.52 -9.51
CA GLU A 52 -9.91 -0.36 -9.61
C GLU A 52 -11.13 0.36 -10.20
N ASP A 53 -11.39 1.60 -9.78
CA ASP A 53 -12.51 2.39 -10.28
C ASP A 53 -12.31 2.76 -11.76
N ARG A 54 -11.08 3.10 -12.18
CA ARG A 54 -10.76 3.33 -13.59
C ARG A 54 -10.86 2.07 -14.44
N GLU A 55 -10.40 0.92 -13.92
CA GLU A 55 -10.56 -0.38 -14.57
C GLU A 55 -12.04 -0.78 -14.72
N LYS A 56 -12.90 -0.43 -13.75
CA LYS A 56 -14.36 -0.64 -13.81
C LYS A 56 -15.04 0.26 -14.83
N ASP A 57 -14.58 1.51 -14.95
CA ASP A 57 -15.06 2.48 -15.95
C ASP A 57 -14.55 2.20 -17.37
N GLY A 58 -13.68 1.20 -17.56
CA GLY A 58 -13.05 0.91 -18.85
C GLY A 58 -12.03 1.98 -19.30
N ARG A 59 -11.58 2.84 -18.39
CA ARG A 59 -10.66 3.96 -18.67
C ARG A 59 -9.23 3.62 -18.24
N SER A 60 -8.25 4.09 -19.02
CA SER A 60 -6.83 3.95 -18.70
C SER A 60 -6.43 4.82 -17.51
N LEU A 61 -5.50 4.35 -16.68
CA LEU A 61 -4.98 5.09 -15.53
C LEU A 61 -4.25 6.40 -15.93
N PHE A 62 -3.84 6.50 -17.20
CA PHE A 62 -3.18 7.69 -17.77
C PHE A 62 -4.12 8.59 -18.57
N ASP A 63 -5.42 8.27 -18.62
CA ASP A 63 -6.40 9.13 -19.28
C ASP A 63 -6.75 10.28 -18.33
N PHE A 64 -6.12 11.43 -18.57
CA PHE A 64 -6.32 12.69 -17.82
C PHE A 64 -7.01 13.75 -18.69
N SER A 65 -7.60 13.35 -19.82
CA SER A 65 -8.29 14.25 -20.74
C SER A 65 -9.70 14.59 -20.31
#